data_AF-A0A2K5X1Y9-F1
#
_entry.id   AF-A0A2K5X1Y9-F1
#
_cell.length_a   1.000
_cell.length_b   1.000
_cell.length_c   1.000
_cell.angle_alpha   90.00
_cell.angle_beta   90.00
_cell.angle_gamma   90.00
#
_symmetry.space_group_name_H-M   'P 1'
#
loop_
_entity.id
_entity.type
_entity.pdbx_description
1 polymer ?
#
loop_
_entity_poly.entity_id
_entity_poly.type
_entity_poly.pdbx_seq_one_letter_code
_entity_poly.pdbx_strand_id
1 'polypeptide(L)'
;MTWSSLLLTLLIHCTGSWAQSVLTQPPSVSGDPGQRVTISCTGSSSNIGGYYVSWYQQLPGTAPKLLIYQDNKRPSGVSDRFSGSKSGTSASLTITGLQPGDEADYYCGAWDSSLSAHTVLQANGELRQEPPSSSARRVSPGSCCSCLTCSFCCCSFPHWPRDSQGPA
;
A
#
# COMPACT_ATOMS: atom_id res chain seq x y z
N MET A 1 -3.55 22.32 52.11
CA MET A 1 -4.50 22.05 51.00
C MET A 1 -3.74 21.92 49.67
N THR A 2 -2.68 21.12 49.62
CA THR A 2 -1.85 20.86 48.41
C THR A 2 -2.08 19.45 47.85
N TRP A 3 -2.89 18.64 48.55
CA TRP A 3 -3.28 17.29 48.16
C TRP A 3 -4.13 17.26 46.89
N SER A 4 -4.96 18.28 46.67
CA SER A 4 -5.81 18.38 45.47
C SER A 4 -5.00 18.54 44.18
N SER A 5 -3.84 19.23 44.24
CA SER A 5 -2.95 19.41 43.08
C SER A 5 -2.19 18.12 42.73
N LEU A 6 -1.88 17.28 43.73
CA LEU A 6 -1.25 15.96 43.53
C LEU A 6 -2.23 14.91 42.98
N LEU A 7 -3.52 15.03 43.29
CA LEU A 7 -4.57 14.19 42.70
C LEU A 7 -4.82 14.51 41.22
N LEU A 8 -4.75 15.79 40.83
CA LEU A 8 -4.94 16.17 39.43
C LEU A 8 -3.77 15.72 38.53
N THR A 9 -2.52 15.72 39.01
CA THR A 9 -1.39 15.23 38.22
C THR A 9 -1.41 13.72 38.02
N LEU A 10 -1.95 12.95 38.98
CA LEU A 10 -2.08 11.50 38.87
C LEU A 10 -3.14 11.08 37.83
N LEU A 11 -4.21 11.87 37.65
CA LEU A 11 -5.24 11.62 36.65
C LEU A 11 -4.80 11.89 35.19
N ILE A 12 -3.69 12.62 34.99
CA ILE A 12 -3.17 12.96 33.65
C ILE A 12 -2.31 11.84 33.05
N HIS A 13 -1.95 10.80 33.82
CA HIS A 13 -1.00 9.76 33.39
C HIS A 13 -1.65 8.42 32.96
N CYS A 14 -2.96 8.40 32.74
CA CYS A 14 -3.63 7.22 32.17
C CYS A 14 -3.99 7.42 30.70
N THR A 15 -3.07 7.95 29.89
CA THR A 15 -3.08 7.61 28.46
C THR A 15 -2.49 6.21 28.35
N GLY A 16 -3.30 5.20 28.68
CA GLY A 16 -2.94 3.82 28.36
C GLY A 16 -2.65 3.77 26.87
N SER A 17 -1.43 3.40 26.49
CA SER A 17 -1.14 3.03 25.10
C SER A 17 -1.97 1.80 24.80
N TRP A 18 -3.06 1.99 24.07
CA TRP A 18 -3.77 0.90 23.41
C TRP A 18 -2.79 0.38 22.36
N ALA A 19 -2.01 -0.63 22.71
CA ALA A 19 -1.21 -1.36 21.73
C ALA A 19 -2.21 -2.08 20.82
N GLN A 20 -2.64 -1.40 19.76
CA GLN A 20 -3.37 -2.04 18.68
C GLN A 20 -2.40 -3.00 18.04
N SER A 21 -2.71 -4.29 18.11
CA SER A 21 -1.93 -5.31 17.43
C SER A 21 -2.19 -5.19 15.94
N VAL A 22 -1.30 -4.49 15.24
CA VAL A 22 -1.43 -4.11 13.84
C VAL A 22 -0.36 -4.83 13.01
N LEU A 23 -0.81 -5.49 11.94
CA LEU A 23 0.09 -6.01 10.92
C LEU A 23 0.69 -4.84 10.14
N THR A 24 1.98 -4.86 9.87
CA THR A 24 2.70 -3.78 9.18
C THR A 24 3.14 -4.24 7.80
N GLN A 25 2.76 -3.50 6.75
CA GLN A 25 3.20 -3.69 5.36
C GLN A 25 3.89 -2.41 4.87
N PRO A 26 4.75 -2.48 3.83
CA PRO A 26 5.21 -1.29 3.15
C PRO A 26 4.03 -0.50 2.59
N PRO A 27 4.11 0.85 2.55
CA PRO A 27 3.02 1.68 2.04
C PRO A 27 2.83 1.49 0.53
N SER A 28 3.89 1.12 -0.19
CA SER A 28 3.85 0.81 -1.62
C SER A 28 5.02 -0.06 -2.01
N VAL A 29 4.83 -0.87 -3.05
CA VAL A 29 5.90 -1.59 -3.75
C VAL A 29 5.69 -1.39 -5.24
N SER A 30 6.77 -1.27 -6.00
CA SER A 30 6.75 -1.10 -7.46
C SER A 30 7.72 -2.08 -8.12
N GLY A 31 7.53 -2.32 -9.42
CA GLY A 31 8.42 -3.14 -10.23
C GLY A 31 8.03 -3.08 -11.69
N ASP A 32 8.97 -3.44 -12.58
CA ASP A 32 8.73 -3.46 -14.01
C ASP A 32 7.96 -4.72 -14.44
N PRO A 33 7.23 -4.68 -15.57
CA PRO A 33 6.63 -5.87 -16.15
C PRO A 33 7.64 -7.02 -16.32
N GLY A 34 7.26 -8.21 -15.88
CA GLY A 34 8.11 -9.40 -15.90
C GLY A 34 9.06 -9.55 -14.70
N GLN A 35 9.23 -8.53 -13.86
CA GLN A 35 10.06 -8.65 -12.66
C GLN A 35 9.39 -9.48 -11.56
N ARG A 36 10.20 -9.86 -10.57
CA ARG A 36 9.73 -10.45 -9.31
C ARG A 36 9.59 -9.36 -8.28
N VAL A 37 8.41 -9.25 -7.69
CA VAL A 37 8.13 -8.34 -6.57
C VAL A 37 7.85 -9.16 -5.32
N THR A 38 8.26 -8.64 -4.15
CA THR A 38 7.95 -9.26 -2.85
C THR A 38 7.38 -8.22 -1.91
N ILE A 39 6.20 -8.51 -1.37
CA ILE A 39 5.48 -7.69 -0.41
C ILE A 39 5.68 -8.32 0.96
N SER A 40 6.21 -7.56 1.90
CA SER A 40 6.45 -8.03 3.27
C SER A 40 5.27 -7.67 4.18
N CYS A 41 5.01 -8.52 5.16
CA CYS A 41 4.07 -8.27 6.24
C CYS A 41 4.69 -8.70 7.57
N THR A 42 4.79 -7.77 8.51
CA THR A 42 5.38 -8.00 9.83
C THR A 42 4.30 -7.91 10.90
N GLY A 43 4.34 -8.83 11.86
CA GLY A 43 3.43 -8.87 12.99
C GLY A 43 4.19 -9.08 14.30
N SER A 44 3.51 -9.68 15.25
CA SER A 44 3.98 -10.00 16.59
C SER A 44 3.84 -11.51 16.87
N SER A 45 4.24 -11.93 18.06
CA SER A 45 4.04 -13.29 18.54
C SER A 45 2.55 -13.65 18.74
N SER A 46 1.68 -12.66 19.00
CA SER A 46 0.24 -12.88 19.20
C SER A 46 -0.54 -13.09 17.89
N ASN A 47 0.06 -12.78 16.73
CA ASN A 47 -0.54 -12.99 15.41
C ASN A 47 0.32 -13.86 14.50
N ILE A 48 1.12 -13.30 13.57
CA ILE A 48 1.92 -14.03 12.58
C ILE A 48 2.82 -15.08 13.26
N GLY A 49 3.38 -14.78 14.43
CA GLY A 49 4.25 -15.71 15.14
C GLY A 49 3.56 -16.99 15.61
N GLY A 50 2.24 -16.95 15.85
CA GLY A 50 1.45 -18.09 16.36
C GLY A 50 0.38 -18.61 15.40
N TYR A 51 0.05 -17.86 14.34
CA TYR A 51 -1.10 -18.12 13.48
C TYR A 51 -0.73 -18.11 12.00
N TYR A 52 -1.65 -18.63 11.20
CA TYR A 52 -1.55 -18.63 9.74
C TYR A 52 -1.80 -17.24 9.17
N VAL A 53 -1.06 -16.91 8.12
CA VAL A 53 -1.24 -15.70 7.32
C VAL A 53 -1.99 -16.03 6.04
N SER A 54 -2.91 -15.14 5.68
CA SER A 54 -3.59 -15.13 4.39
C SER A 54 -3.31 -13.83 3.67
N TRP A 55 -3.30 -13.88 2.33
CA TRP A 55 -3.05 -12.74 1.45
C TRP A 55 -4.24 -12.50 0.55
N TYR A 56 -4.60 -11.22 0.43
CA TYR A 56 -5.73 -10.74 -0.36
C TYR A 56 -5.25 -9.69 -1.37
N GLN A 57 -5.91 -9.66 -2.52
CA GLN A 57 -5.75 -8.63 -3.55
C GLN A 57 -7.08 -7.92 -3.73
N GLN A 58 -7.05 -6.60 -3.75
CA GLN A 58 -8.22 -5.77 -4.00
C GLN A 58 -7.95 -4.85 -5.18
N LEU A 59 -8.68 -5.07 -6.27
CA LEU A 59 -8.69 -4.13 -7.39
C LEU A 59 -9.59 -2.94 -7.04
N PRO A 60 -9.30 -1.73 -7.57
CA PRO A 60 -10.14 -0.56 -7.37
C PRO A 60 -11.62 -0.85 -7.67
N GLY A 61 -12.49 -0.56 -6.69
CA GLY A 61 -13.95 -0.76 -6.83
C GLY A 61 -14.44 -2.21 -6.71
N THR A 62 -13.58 -3.16 -6.34
CA THR A 62 -13.95 -4.58 -6.14
C THR A 62 -13.81 -5.03 -4.68
N ALA A 63 -14.44 -6.16 -4.34
CA ALA A 63 -14.21 -6.83 -3.07
C ALA A 63 -12.84 -7.54 -3.04
N PRO A 64 -12.18 -7.63 -1.87
CA PRO A 64 -10.92 -8.36 -1.74
C PRO A 64 -11.04 -9.83 -2.18
N LYS A 65 -10.11 -10.27 -3.03
CA LYS A 65 -9.97 -11.65 -3.50
C LYS A 65 -8.84 -12.34 -2.75
N LEU A 66 -9.07 -13.56 -2.27
CA LEU A 66 -8.06 -14.39 -1.62
C LEU A 66 -7.02 -14.91 -2.64
N LEU A 67 -5.74 -14.66 -2.38
CA LEU A 67 -4.61 -15.16 -3.18
C LEU A 67 -3.91 -16.35 -2.53
N ILE A 68 -3.62 -16.26 -1.23
CA ILE A 68 -2.90 -17.28 -0.46
C ILE A 68 -3.60 -17.44 0.90
N TYR A 69 -3.71 -18.68 1.38
CA TYR A 69 -4.20 -19.02 2.71
C TYR A 69 -3.25 -20.02 3.39
N GLN A 70 -3.31 -20.13 4.71
CA GLN A 70 -2.45 -21.05 5.48
C GLN A 70 -0.97 -20.93 5.08
N ASP A 71 -0.45 -19.70 5.07
CA ASP A 71 0.94 -19.31 4.77
C ASP A 71 1.38 -19.49 3.30
N ASN A 72 1.06 -20.61 2.65
CA ASN A 72 1.57 -20.93 1.32
C ASN A 72 0.59 -21.67 0.40
N LYS A 73 -0.65 -21.93 0.84
CA LYS A 73 -1.64 -22.62 0.01
C LYS A 73 -2.36 -21.62 -0.89
N ARG A 74 -2.54 -22.00 -2.15
CA ARG A 74 -3.18 -21.17 -3.16
C ARG A 74 -4.56 -21.73 -3.52
N PRO A 75 -5.63 -20.91 -3.55
CA PRO A 75 -6.94 -21.35 -4.03
C PRO A 75 -6.91 -21.73 -5.51
N SER A 76 -7.86 -22.57 -5.93
CA SER A 76 -8.07 -22.86 -7.36
C SER A 76 -8.42 -21.59 -8.15
N GLY A 77 -7.82 -21.41 -9.33
CA GLY A 77 -8.07 -20.24 -10.19
C GLY A 77 -7.22 -19.02 -9.87
N VAL A 78 -6.31 -19.10 -8.89
CA VAL A 78 -5.24 -18.11 -8.69
C VAL A 78 -3.98 -18.57 -9.42
N SER A 79 -3.32 -17.64 -10.13
CA SER A 79 -2.12 -17.93 -10.92
C SER A 79 -0.97 -18.44 -10.04
N ASP A 80 -0.16 -19.34 -10.60
CA ASP A 80 1.03 -19.89 -9.97
C ASP A 80 2.15 -18.88 -9.74
N ARG A 81 2.08 -17.72 -10.38
CA ARG A 81 2.93 -16.55 -10.16
C ARG A 81 2.89 -16.01 -8.73
N PHE A 82 1.79 -16.24 -8.01
CA PHE A 82 1.64 -15.84 -6.60
C PHE A 82 2.09 -16.95 -5.66
N SER A 83 2.99 -16.62 -4.73
CA SER A 83 3.43 -17.53 -3.67
C SER A 83 3.56 -16.81 -2.33
N GLY A 84 3.15 -17.48 -1.26
CA GLY A 84 3.28 -16.96 0.11
C GLY A 84 4.33 -17.70 0.90
N SER A 85 4.95 -17.02 1.87
CA SER A 85 5.83 -17.62 2.86
C SER A 85 5.71 -16.94 4.22
N LYS A 86 6.12 -17.66 5.28
CA LYS A 86 6.16 -17.16 6.65
C LYS A 86 7.41 -17.66 7.36
N SER A 87 8.04 -16.79 8.15
CA SER A 87 9.16 -17.09 9.04
C SER A 87 9.07 -16.23 10.29
N GLY A 88 8.94 -16.88 11.45
CA GLY A 88 8.77 -16.19 12.74
C GLY A 88 7.55 -15.27 12.72
N THR A 89 7.77 -13.99 13.03
CA THR A 89 6.73 -12.93 13.02
C THR A 89 6.63 -12.19 11.68
N SER A 90 7.26 -12.70 10.63
CA SER A 90 7.29 -12.09 9.30
C SER A 90 6.70 -13.02 8.26
N ALA A 91 5.96 -12.46 7.32
CA ALA A 91 5.42 -13.15 6.16
C ALA A 91 5.72 -12.36 4.89
N SER A 92 5.64 -13.04 3.75
CA SER A 92 5.80 -12.40 2.45
C SER A 92 4.88 -13.00 1.40
N LEU A 93 4.48 -12.16 0.45
CA LEU A 93 3.86 -12.53 -0.81
C LEU A 93 4.83 -12.20 -1.93
N THR A 94 5.22 -13.21 -2.70
CA THR A 94 6.02 -13.05 -3.90
C THR A 94 5.14 -13.17 -5.13
N ILE A 95 5.30 -12.23 -6.05
CA ILE A 95 4.68 -12.20 -7.37
C ILE A 95 5.80 -12.33 -8.39
N THR A 96 5.84 -13.42 -9.14
CA THR A 96 6.81 -13.61 -10.23
C THR A 96 6.22 -13.18 -11.56
N GLY A 97 7.02 -12.56 -12.41
CA GLY A 97 6.57 -12.15 -13.74
C GLY A 97 5.44 -11.13 -13.67
N LEU A 98 5.65 -10.00 -13.00
CA LEU A 98 4.65 -8.95 -12.76
C LEU A 98 3.92 -8.55 -14.05
N GLN A 99 2.60 -8.42 -13.99
CA GLN A 99 1.74 -8.08 -15.12
C GLN A 99 0.98 -6.76 -14.88
N PRO A 100 0.52 -6.06 -15.93
CA PRO A 100 -0.30 -4.85 -15.77
C PRO A 100 -1.55 -5.06 -14.90
N GLY A 101 -2.16 -6.25 -14.95
CA GLY A 101 -3.32 -6.59 -14.12
C GLY A 101 -3.02 -6.87 -12.65
N ASP A 102 -1.75 -6.84 -12.24
CA ASP A 102 -1.35 -7.04 -10.83
C ASP A 102 -1.34 -5.72 -10.03
N GLU A 103 -1.60 -4.57 -10.67
CA GLU A 103 -1.77 -3.28 -9.99
C GLU A 103 -3.05 -3.28 -9.14
N ALA A 104 -2.88 -3.33 -7.83
CA ALA A 104 -3.95 -3.53 -6.86
C ALA A 104 -3.46 -3.20 -5.45
N ASP A 105 -4.39 -3.10 -4.50
CA ASP A 105 -4.05 -3.09 -3.08
C ASP A 105 -3.89 -4.53 -2.58
N TYR A 106 -2.87 -4.78 -1.77
CA TYR A 106 -2.59 -6.11 -1.22
C TYR A 106 -2.60 -6.07 0.30
N TYR A 107 -3.26 -7.05 0.90
CA TYR A 107 -3.42 -7.13 2.35
C TYR A 107 -3.04 -8.51 2.88
N CYS A 108 -2.17 -8.53 3.89
CA CYS A 108 -2.01 -9.68 4.77
C CYS A 108 -3.07 -9.65 5.88
N GLY A 109 -3.49 -10.83 6.32
CA GLY A 109 -4.36 -11.02 7.47
C GLY A 109 -3.96 -12.24 8.29
N ALA A 110 -4.08 -12.13 9.61
CA ALA A 110 -3.79 -13.20 10.56
C ALA A 110 -4.79 -13.15 11.74
N TRP A 111 -5.02 -14.28 12.41
CA TRP A 111 -5.73 -14.25 13.69
C TRP A 111 -4.83 -13.63 14.76
N ASP A 112 -5.42 -12.83 15.64
CA ASP A 112 -4.75 -12.25 16.79
C ASP A 112 -5.37 -12.77 18.08
N SER A 113 -4.57 -13.48 18.88
CA SER A 113 -5.01 -14.04 20.16
C SER A 113 -5.31 -12.98 21.22
N SER A 114 -4.64 -11.82 21.17
CA SER A 114 -4.85 -10.74 22.14
C SER A 114 -6.18 -10.04 21.94
N LEU A 115 -6.64 -9.95 20.69
CA LEU A 115 -7.91 -9.32 20.31
C LEU A 115 -9.04 -10.35 20.15
N SER A 116 -8.71 -11.65 20.10
CA SER A 116 -9.64 -12.73 19.75
C SER A 116 -10.39 -12.44 18.44
N ALA A 117 -9.67 -11.91 17.44
CA ALA A 117 -10.23 -11.50 16.16
C ALA A 117 -9.19 -11.64 15.02
N HIS A 118 -9.66 -11.61 13.78
CA HIS A 118 -8.77 -11.49 12.62
C HIS A 118 -8.30 -10.04 12.46
N THR A 119 -6.99 -9.84 12.46
CA THR A 119 -6.38 -8.57 12.09
C THR A 119 -6.11 -8.59 10.59
N VAL A 120 -6.80 -7.73 9.86
CA VAL A 120 -6.44 -7.31 8.50
C VAL A 120 -5.93 -5.87 8.61
N LEU A 121 -4.97 -5.50 7.77
CA LEU A 121 -4.51 -4.12 7.72
C LEU A 121 -5.67 -3.14 7.51
N GLN A 122 -5.74 -2.13 8.36
CA GLN A 122 -6.59 -0.96 8.16
C GLN A 122 -6.00 -0.22 6.94
N ALA A 123 -6.74 -0.22 5.83
CA ALA A 123 -6.24 0.08 4.49
C ALA A 123 -5.51 1.44 4.40
N ASN A 124 -4.19 1.39 4.19
CA ASN A 124 -3.40 2.56 3.77
C ASN A 124 -2.15 2.17 2.96
N GLY A 125 -2.09 0.94 2.41
CA GLY A 125 -0.99 0.48 1.55
C GLY A 125 -1.47 0.38 0.10
N GLU A 126 -0.90 1.22 -0.76
CA GLU A 126 -1.20 1.35 -2.19
C GLU A 126 -0.02 0.81 -3.00
N LEU A 127 -0.23 -0.20 -3.86
CA LEU A 127 0.84 -0.75 -4.70
C LEU A 127 0.82 -0.05 -6.07
N ARG A 128 1.81 0.81 -6.33
CA ARG A 128 1.93 1.60 -7.58
C ARG A 128 2.95 0.99 -8.54
N GLN A 129 2.62 0.86 -9.82
CA GLN A 129 3.61 0.58 -10.87
C GLN A 129 4.44 1.84 -11.16
N GLU A 130 5.74 1.68 -11.45
CA GLU A 130 6.54 2.77 -12.02
C GLU A 130 6.29 2.81 -13.53
N PRO A 131 5.95 3.97 -14.13
CA PRO A 131 5.82 4.07 -15.57
C PRO A 131 7.18 3.79 -16.24
N PRO A 132 7.22 3.12 -17.40
CA PRO A 132 8.49 2.91 -18.10
C PRO A 132 9.14 4.26 -18.39
N SER A 133 10.42 4.40 -17.99
CA SER A 133 11.18 5.64 -18.06
C SER A 133 11.19 6.24 -19.47
N SER A 134 10.25 7.15 -19.77
CA SER A 134 10.37 8.01 -20.94
C SER A 134 11.38 9.10 -20.61
N SER A 135 12.56 9.01 -21.22
CA SER A 135 13.61 10.02 -21.25
C SER A 135 13.08 11.43 -21.00
N ALA A 136 13.30 11.93 -19.78
CA ALA A 136 13.01 13.31 -19.42
C ALA A 136 13.89 14.23 -20.27
N ARG A 137 13.35 14.67 -21.41
CA ARG A 137 13.86 15.82 -22.14
C ARG A 137 13.73 17.00 -21.19
N ARG A 138 14.85 17.39 -20.58
CA ARG A 138 14.98 18.61 -19.79
C ARG A 138 14.44 19.77 -20.61
N VAL A 139 13.33 20.35 -20.17
CA VAL A 139 13.05 21.76 -20.39
C VAL A 139 13.10 22.38 -19.01
N SER A 140 14.25 22.98 -18.69
CA SER A 140 14.40 23.83 -17.52
C SER A 140 13.38 24.98 -17.61
N PRO A 141 12.62 25.29 -16.54
CA PRO A 141 12.04 26.61 -16.41
C PRO A 141 13.19 27.55 -16.07
N GLY A 142 13.59 28.35 -17.07
CA GLY A 142 14.45 29.51 -16.85
C GLY A 142 13.80 30.43 -15.81
N SER A 143 14.63 30.85 -14.87
CA SER A 143 14.41 31.99 -13.98
C SER A 143 13.76 33.15 -14.73
N CYS A 144 12.62 33.64 -14.23
CA CYS A 144 12.16 34.99 -14.52
C CYS A 144 11.82 35.69 -13.21
N CYS A 145 12.51 36.81 -13.04
CA CYS A 145 12.56 37.67 -11.89
C CYS A 145 11.18 38.10 -11.36
N SER A 146 11.17 38.29 -10.05
CA SER A 146 10.24 39.12 -9.29
C SER A 146 9.88 40.44 -10.00
N CYS A 147 8.60 40.64 -10.29
CA CYS A 147 7.98 41.96 -10.38
C CYS A 147 6.54 41.86 -9.85
N LEU A 148 6.29 42.58 -8.76
CA LEU A 148 4.96 42.80 -8.22
C LEU A 148 4.09 43.58 -9.22
N THR A 149 2.78 43.33 -9.10
CA THR A 149 1.63 44.06 -9.64
C THR A 149 1.11 43.70 -11.04
N CYS A 150 -0.19 43.40 -11.03
CA CYS A 150 -1.06 43.00 -12.12
C CYS A 150 -1.11 44.01 -13.27
N SER A 151 -1.09 43.53 -14.52
CA SER A 151 -2.00 44.00 -15.58
C SER A 151 -1.78 43.27 -16.93
N PHE A 152 -2.84 42.60 -17.38
CA PHE A 152 -3.24 42.25 -18.77
C PHE A 152 -2.48 41.19 -19.62
N CYS A 153 -3.26 40.13 -19.94
CA CYS A 153 -3.39 39.33 -21.18
C CYS A 153 -2.19 38.51 -21.71
N CYS A 154 -2.32 37.31 -22.28
CA CYS A 154 -3.38 36.76 -23.15
C CYS A 154 -3.67 35.27 -22.90
N CYS A 155 -4.92 34.89 -23.14
CA CYS A 155 -5.38 33.51 -23.31
C CYS A 155 -4.72 32.84 -24.53
N SER A 156 -4.31 31.58 -24.40
CA SER A 156 -4.19 30.62 -25.51
C SER A 156 -4.44 29.20 -24.99
N PHE A 157 -5.61 28.65 -25.29
CA PHE A 157 -5.97 27.25 -25.09
C PHE A 157 -5.18 26.35 -26.05
N PRO A 158 -4.62 25.21 -25.61
CA PRO A 158 -4.02 24.25 -26.52
C PRO A 158 -5.09 23.45 -27.28
N HIS A 159 -4.94 23.45 -28.60
CA HIS A 159 -5.75 22.78 -29.62
C HIS A 159 -5.57 21.25 -29.58
N TRP A 160 -6.67 20.50 -29.61
CA TRP A 160 -6.69 19.02 -29.63
C TRP A 160 -6.53 18.48 -31.07
N PRO A 161 -5.61 17.54 -31.36
CA PRO A 161 -5.51 16.92 -32.69
C PRO A 161 -6.59 15.86 -32.88
N ARG A 162 -7.30 15.94 -34.01
CA ARG A 162 -8.30 14.98 -34.46
C ARG A 162 -7.67 14.13 -35.58
N ASP A 163 -7.25 12.90 -35.27
CA ASP A 163 -6.88 11.91 -36.28
C ASP A 163 -7.65 10.61 -36.05
N SER A 164 -8.55 10.27 -36.98
CA SER A 164 -9.21 8.97 -37.09
C SER A 164 -9.72 8.79 -38.53
N GLN A 165 -8.93 8.14 -39.39
CA GLN A 165 -9.48 7.40 -40.54
C GLN A 165 -8.61 6.18 -40.83
N GLY A 166 -9.30 5.03 -40.90
CA GLY A 166 -8.78 3.67 -40.83
C GLY A 166 -8.31 3.08 -42.17
N PRO A 167 -8.31 1.73 -42.28
CA PRO A 167 -7.37 0.97 -43.11
C PRO A 167 -7.81 0.74 -44.57
N ALA A 168 -6.85 0.16 -45.31
CA ALA A 168 -6.83 -0.20 -46.73
C ALA A 168 -8.02 -1.00 -47.27
#